data_AF-A0A8R2AF45-F1
#
_entry.id   AF-A0A8R2AF45-F1
#
_cell.length_a   1.000
_cell.length_b   1.000
_cell.length_c   1.000
_cell.angle_alpha   90.00
_cell.angle_beta   90.00
_cell.angle_gamma   90.00
#
_symmetry.space_group_name_H-M   'P 1'
#
loop_
_entity.id
_entity.type
_entity.pdbx_description
1 polymer ?
#
loop_
_entity_poly.entity_id
_entity_poly.type
_entity_poly.pdbx_seq_one_letter_code
_entity_poly.pdbx_strand_id
1 'polypeptide(L)'
;MLLDMQKTDLETKLEPVTPGPHMIQHVLALSFSTMVEEDVVKNSVAGFVCITNVETSPQMLTLLSPQSKPLTETIYLMSDVQFMDNNA
;
A
#
# COMPACT_ATOMS: atom_id res chain seq x y z
N MET A 1 -28.39 -9.16 -9.80
CA MET A 1 -28.35 -8.59 -8.42
C MET A 1 -27.52 -9.46 -7.48
N LEU A 2 -27.89 -10.72 -7.19
CA LEU A 2 -27.15 -11.55 -6.21
C LEU A 2 -25.73 -11.93 -6.69
N LEU A 3 -25.57 -12.20 -8.01
CA LEU A 3 -24.25 -12.41 -8.62
C LEU A 3 -23.38 -11.14 -8.61
N ASP A 4 -23.99 -9.97 -8.78
CA ASP A 4 -23.27 -8.70 -8.84
C ASP A 4 -22.72 -8.32 -7.46
N MET A 5 -23.49 -8.59 -6.39
CA MET A 5 -23.04 -8.40 -5.01
C MET A 5 -21.89 -9.36 -4.65
N GLN A 6 -22.01 -10.64 -5.00
CA GLN A 6 -20.93 -11.62 -4.77
C GLN A 6 -19.63 -11.29 -5.53
N LYS A 7 -19.75 -10.71 -6.73
CA LYS A 7 -18.58 -10.31 -7.53
C LYS A 7 -17.88 -9.08 -6.93
N THR A 8 -18.64 -8.11 -6.45
CA THR A 8 -18.11 -6.89 -5.84
C THR A 8 -17.31 -7.21 -4.57
N ASP A 9 -17.80 -8.12 -3.72
CA ASP A 9 -17.12 -8.53 -2.49
C ASP A 9 -15.76 -9.20 -2.77
N LEU A 10 -15.64 -9.89 -3.91
CA LEU A 10 -14.40 -10.54 -4.32
C LEU A 10 -13.34 -9.52 -4.80
N GLU A 11 -13.78 -8.48 -5.53
CA GLU A 11 -12.91 -7.45 -6.09
C GLU A 11 -12.40 -6.47 -5.01
N THR A 12 -13.14 -6.28 -3.92
CA THR A 12 -12.73 -5.40 -2.80
C THR A 12 -12.10 -6.16 -1.63
N LYS A 13 -11.81 -7.45 -1.79
CA LYS A 13 -11.21 -8.25 -0.72
C LYS A 13 -9.76 -7.81 -0.48
N LEU A 14 -9.43 -7.50 0.77
CA LEU A 14 -8.06 -7.18 1.18
C LEU A 14 -7.23 -8.46 1.26
N GLU A 15 -6.07 -8.45 0.60
CA GLU A 15 -5.11 -9.54 0.63
C GLU A 15 -3.76 -9.04 1.17
N PRO A 16 -3.12 -9.75 2.10
CA PRO A 16 -1.80 -9.39 2.58
C PRO A 16 -0.76 -9.57 1.47
N VAL A 17 0.03 -8.51 1.23
CA VAL A 17 1.12 -8.56 0.26
C VAL A 17 2.40 -9.01 0.94
N THR A 18 3.06 -10.02 0.38
CA THR A 18 4.37 -10.47 0.86
C THR A 18 5.46 -9.56 0.32
N PRO A 19 6.31 -8.94 1.17
CA PRO A 19 7.42 -8.11 0.71
C PRO A 19 8.32 -8.80 -0.30
N GLY A 20 8.54 -8.18 -1.46
CA GLY A 20 9.43 -8.73 -2.48
C GLY A 20 9.85 -7.72 -3.55
N PRO A 21 10.82 -8.07 -4.42
CA PRO A 21 11.37 -7.16 -5.42
C PRO A 21 10.34 -6.58 -6.39
N HIS A 22 9.23 -7.28 -6.59
CA HIS A 22 8.11 -6.82 -7.42
C HIS A 22 7.44 -5.53 -6.89
N MET A 23 7.71 -5.13 -5.64
CA MET A 23 7.14 -3.93 -5.04
C MET A 23 7.99 -2.68 -5.28
N ILE A 24 9.21 -2.81 -5.82
CA ILE A 24 10.08 -1.66 -6.13
C ILE A 24 9.33 -0.72 -7.08
N GLN A 25 9.45 0.59 -6.85
CA GLN A 25 8.79 1.68 -7.59
C GLN A 25 7.27 1.74 -7.44
N HIS A 26 6.62 0.82 -6.73
CA HIS A 26 5.19 0.94 -6.47
C HIS A 26 4.90 2.05 -5.45
N VAL A 27 3.82 2.78 -5.71
CA VAL A 27 3.25 3.75 -4.78
C VAL A 27 2.36 3.03 -3.77
N LEU A 28 2.56 3.33 -2.49
CA LEU A 28 1.70 2.88 -1.40
C LEU A 28 0.83 4.04 -0.92
N ALA A 29 -0.44 3.77 -0.68
CA ALA A 29 -1.33 4.70 0.01
C ALA A 29 -1.36 4.38 1.51
N LEU A 30 -1.22 5.41 2.36
CA LEU A 30 -1.29 5.28 3.81
C LEU A 30 -2.74 5.46 4.23
N SER A 31 -3.40 4.41 4.70
CA SER A 31 -4.77 4.51 5.19
C SER A 31 -4.82 5.26 6.53
N PHE A 32 -5.94 5.91 6.84
CA PHE A 32 -6.23 6.30 8.22
C PHE A 32 -6.60 5.11 9.12
N SER A 33 -6.92 3.96 8.51
CA SER A 33 -7.23 2.75 9.24
C SER A 33 -5.97 2.10 9.83
N THR A 34 -6.10 1.60 11.05
CA THR A 34 -5.05 0.87 11.77
C THR A 34 -5.31 -0.63 11.79
N MET A 35 -6.56 -1.04 11.56
CA MET A 35 -7.00 -2.43 11.56
C MET A 35 -7.83 -2.75 10.32
N VAL A 36 -7.79 -4.01 9.85
CA VAL A 36 -8.46 -4.43 8.60
C VAL A 36 -9.98 -4.45 8.72
N GLU A 37 -10.49 -4.49 9.94
CA GLU A 37 -11.92 -4.47 10.28
C GLU A 37 -12.55 -3.08 10.09
N GLU A 38 -11.75 -2.01 9.96
CA GLU A 38 -12.22 -0.62 9.87
C GLU A 38 -12.68 -0.20 8.46
N ASP A 39 -13.14 -1.14 7.63
CA ASP A 39 -13.58 -0.90 6.24
C ASP A 39 -12.57 -0.07 5.43
N VAL A 40 -11.31 -0.55 5.43
CA VAL A 40 -10.13 0.14 4.88
C VAL A 40 -10.36 0.64 3.44
N VAL A 41 -11.12 -0.12 2.65
CA VAL A 41 -11.44 0.18 1.24
C VAL A 41 -12.23 1.48 1.08
N LYS A 42 -13.06 1.83 2.07
CA LYS A 42 -13.91 3.04 2.03
C LYS A 42 -13.30 4.23 2.77
N ASN A 43 -12.23 4.01 3.53
CA ASN A 43 -11.64 5.06 4.33
C ASN A 43 -10.72 5.97 3.49
N SER A 44 -10.57 7.21 3.93
CA SER A 44 -9.61 8.14 3.32
C SER A 44 -8.17 7.71 3.59
N VAL A 45 -7.26 8.25 2.78
CA VAL A 45 -5.81 8.05 2.95
C VAL A 45 -5.15 9.30 3.50
N ALA A 46 -4.16 9.12 4.37
CA ALA A 46 -3.34 10.20 4.93
C ALA A 46 -2.32 10.75 3.93
N GLY A 47 -1.92 9.92 2.95
CA GLY A 47 -0.98 10.31 1.92
C GLY A 47 -0.43 9.11 1.15
N PHE A 48 0.67 9.36 0.44
CA PHE A 48 1.33 8.37 -0.42
C PHE A 48 2.83 8.36 -0.19
N VAL A 49 3.44 7.19 -0.33
CA VAL A 49 4.89 6.97 -0.30
C VAL A 49 5.28 6.06 -1.45
N CYS A 50 6.52 6.13 -1.92
CA CYS A 50 7.02 5.25 -2.97
C CYS A 50 8.05 4.28 -2.40
N ILE A 51 7.99 3.01 -2.80
CA ILE A 51 9.03 2.05 -2.46
C ILE A 51 10.24 2.27 -3.36
N THR A 52 11.42 2.51 -2.78
CA THR A 52 12.67 2.70 -3.53
C THR A 52 13.59 1.49 -3.45
N ASN A 53 13.51 0.71 -2.37
CA ASN A 53 14.28 -0.53 -2.22
C ASN A 53 13.51 -1.54 -1.36
N VAL A 54 13.74 -2.84 -1.62
CA VAL A 54 13.17 -3.96 -0.87
C VAL A 54 14.29 -4.93 -0.52
N GLU A 55 14.54 -5.08 0.77
CA GLU A 55 15.40 -6.13 1.31
C GLU A 55 14.49 -7.27 1.78
N THR A 56 14.75 -8.49 1.29
CA THR A 56 13.99 -9.69 1.70
C THR A 56 14.63 -10.42 2.88
N SER A 57 15.88 -10.07 3.23
CA SER A 57 16.61 -10.59 4.38
C SER A 57 17.64 -9.57 4.86
N PRO A 58 17.33 -8.75 5.88
CA PRO A 58 16.08 -8.70 6.66
C PRO A 58 14.88 -8.19 5.83
N GLN A 59 13.64 -8.49 6.24
CA GLN A 59 12.45 -7.93 5.58
C GLN A 59 12.34 -6.43 5.90
N MET A 60 12.88 -5.59 5.02
CA MET A 60 12.92 -4.14 5.20
C MET A 60 12.57 -3.43 3.89
N LEU A 61 11.71 -2.41 3.99
CA LEU A 61 11.33 -1.54 2.87
C LEU A 61 11.98 -0.18 3.06
N THR A 62 12.59 0.34 2.00
CA THR A 62 13.02 1.74 1.94
C THR A 62 11.96 2.54 1.20
N LEU A 63 11.48 3.62 1.81
CA LEU A 63 10.37 4.41 1.31
C LEU A 63 10.81 5.86 1.06
N LEU A 64 10.43 6.42 -0.09
CA LEU A 64 10.43 7.86 -0.34
C LEU A 64 9.17 8.47 0.27
N SER A 65 9.35 9.36 1.24
CA SER A 65 8.28 10.01 2.00
C SER A 65 8.34 11.53 1.85
N PRO A 66 7.19 12.22 1.69
CA PRO A 66 7.15 13.68 1.69
C PRO A 66 7.37 14.29 3.08
N GLN A 67 7.18 13.51 4.15
CA GLN A 67 7.38 13.92 5.54
C GLN A 67 8.69 13.38 6.12
N SER A 68 9.39 14.19 6.91
CA SER A 68 10.64 13.85 7.60
C SER A 68 10.43 13.15 8.96
N LYS A 69 9.18 13.04 9.42
CA LYS A 69 8.80 12.39 10.67
C LYS A 69 8.65 10.87 10.47
N PRO A 70 8.74 10.06 11.53
CA PRO A 70 8.40 8.65 11.46
C PRO A 70 7.03 8.44 10.82
N LEU A 71 6.95 7.44 9.94
CA LEU A 71 5.68 7.10 9.30
C LEU A 71 4.70 6.55 10.33
N THR A 72 3.41 6.81 10.12
CA THR A 72 2.35 6.38 11.02
C THR A 72 2.18 4.86 10.97
N GLU A 73 1.97 4.23 12.13
CA GLU A 73 1.61 2.81 12.27
C GLU A 73 0.17 2.60 11.77
N THR A 74 0.04 2.41 10.46
CA THR A 74 -1.23 2.31 9.73
C THR A 74 -1.14 1.23 8.65
N ILE A 75 -2.26 0.94 7.99
CA ILE A 75 -2.28 0.01 6.85
C ILE A 75 -1.78 0.73 5.59
N TYR A 76 -0.86 0.07 4.88
CA TYR A 76 -0.34 0.53 3.60
C TYR A 76 -1.00 -0.28 2.48
N LEU A 77 -1.65 0.41 1.54
CA LEU A 77 -2.31 -0.20 0.39
C LEU A 77 -1.40 -0.10 -0.83
N MET A 78 -1.08 -1.24 -1.46
CA MET A 78 -0.28 -1.28 -2.67
C MET A 78 -1.10 -0.83 -3.88
N SER A 79 -0.53 0.05 -4.70
CA SER A 79 -1.14 0.52 -5.95
C SER A 79 -0.40 -0.06 -7.16
N ASP A 80 -1.10 -0.23 -8.27
CA ASP A 80 -0.50 -0.54 -9.58
C ASP A 80 0.27 0.65 -10.18
N VAL A 81 0.15 1.85 -9.59
CA VAL A 81 0.90 3.03 -9.99
C VAL A 81 2.37 2.86 -9.60
N GLN A 82 3.25 3.05 -10.58
CA GLN A 82 4.69 3.01 -10.41
C GLN A 82 5.31 4.40 -10.63
N PHE A 83 6.32 4.72 -9.83
CA PHE A 83 7.14 5.93 -9.94
C PHE A 83 8.61 5.55 -10.15
N MET A 84 9.16 5.95 -11.30
CA MET A 84 10.58 5.84 -11.60
C MET A 84 11.23 7.22 -11.48
N ASP A 85 12.17 7.36 -10.55
CA ASP A 85 12.99 8.57 -10.49
C ASP A 85 14.05 8.51 -11.59
N ASN A 86 13.81 9.23 -12.70
CA ASN A 86 14.69 9.28 -13.85
C ASN A 86 15.78 10.37 -13.74
N ASN A 87 15.92 11.03 -12.59
CA ASN A 87 16.84 12.16 -12.41
C ASN A 87 18.16 11.80 -11.68
N ALA A 88 18.64 10.56 -11.80
CA ALA A 88 19.95 10.16 -11.28
C ALA A 88 21.12 10.66 -12.15
#